data_AF-A0A3D0I240-F1
#
_entry.id   AF-A0A3D0I240-F1
#
_cell.length_a   1.000
_cell.length_b   1.000
_cell.length_c   1.000
_cell.angle_alpha   90.00
_cell.angle_beta   90.00
_cell.angle_gamma   90.00
#
_symmetry.space_group_name_H-M   'P 1'
#
loop_
_entity.id
_entity.type
_entity.pdbx_description
1 polymer ?
#
loop_
_entity_poly.entity_id
_entity_poly.type
_entity_poly.pdbx_seq_one_letter_code
_entity_poly.pdbx_strand_id
1 'polypeptide(L)'
;MKRRLHFLNRDPEGVTVLKLHGSMTWALIPEGKRLVDPDAVIWLSDKRIASTRDFGPYNLWDALDEPPFIVRPILGKQPLAEPFLTNLWQEAFNALVEAESVTVVGYSAPLDDPQARTLLSTLNVRARLRRLRYWLIDPDPSVAARCFTQVSPAIDYSQDYFSTEHIPSP
;
A
#
# COMPACT_ATOMS: atom_id res chain seq x y z
N MET A 1 -7.86 27.68 -0.68
CA MET A 1 -8.89 26.64 -0.87
C MET A 1 -8.27 25.29 -0.54
N LYS A 2 -8.70 24.60 0.52
CA LYS A 2 -8.05 23.37 1.02
C LYS A 2 -8.60 22.15 0.27
N ARG A 3 -7.77 21.47 -0.54
CA ARG A 3 -8.13 20.17 -1.13
C ARG A 3 -8.08 19.12 -0.02
N ARG A 4 -9.24 18.71 0.48
CA ARG A 4 -9.38 17.47 1.23
C ARG A 4 -9.01 16.34 0.27
N LEU A 5 -8.09 15.45 0.66
CA LEU A 5 -7.83 14.25 -0.12
C LEU A 5 -9.08 13.38 -0.07
N HIS A 6 -9.98 13.56 -1.04
CA HIS A 6 -10.91 12.52 -1.40
C HIS A 6 -10.08 11.48 -2.14
N PHE A 7 -9.86 10.32 -1.53
CA PHE A 7 -9.30 9.15 -2.20
C PHE A 7 -10.06 8.79 -3.49
N LEU A 8 -11.28 9.31 -3.64
CA LEU A 8 -12.15 9.20 -4.81
C LEU A 8 -11.85 10.18 -5.95
N ASN A 9 -10.96 11.17 -5.77
CA ASN A 9 -10.57 12.08 -6.86
C ASN A 9 -9.41 11.49 -7.66
N ARG A 10 -9.56 10.20 -8.03
CA ARG A 10 -8.59 9.46 -8.84
C ARG A 10 -8.62 10.02 -10.25
N ASP A 11 -7.44 10.17 -10.84
CA ASP A 11 -7.35 10.34 -12.28
C ASP A 11 -7.80 9.02 -12.93
N PRO A 12 -8.89 9.00 -13.72
CA PRO A 12 -9.37 7.76 -14.36
C PRO A 12 -8.34 7.16 -15.32
N GLU A 13 -7.43 7.98 -15.84
CA GLU A 13 -6.35 7.55 -16.73
C GLU A 13 -5.04 7.27 -15.96
N GLY A 14 -5.02 7.54 -14.66
CA GLY A 14 -3.83 7.44 -13.81
C GLY A 14 -3.70 6.11 -13.10
N VAL A 15 -2.47 5.79 -12.69
CA VAL A 15 -2.19 4.66 -11.79
C VAL A 15 -2.36 5.11 -10.35
N THR A 16 -3.26 4.47 -9.62
CA THR A 16 -3.45 4.73 -8.18
C THR A 16 -2.50 3.86 -7.36
N VAL A 17 -1.76 4.49 -6.44
CA VAL A 17 -0.82 3.80 -5.53
C VAL A 17 -1.29 3.98 -4.08
N LEU A 18 -1.58 2.87 -3.41
CA LEU A 18 -1.96 2.85 -1.99
C LEU A 18 -0.74 2.45 -1.14
N LYS A 19 -0.25 3.36 -0.29
CA LYS A 19 0.88 3.13 0.60
C LYS A 19 0.42 2.66 1.99
N LEU A 20 0.19 1.36 2.13
CA LEU A 20 -0.45 0.76 3.31
C LEU A 20 0.41 0.76 4.59
N HIS A 21 1.72 0.86 4.45
CA HIS A 21 2.69 0.85 5.56
C HIS A 21 3.32 2.22 5.83
N GLY A 22 2.76 3.29 5.27
CA GLY A 22 3.35 4.62 5.35
C GLY A 22 4.33 4.88 4.21
N SER A 23 5.13 5.93 4.36
CA SER A 23 6.12 6.35 3.36
C SER A 23 7.26 7.06 4.07
N MET A 24 8.47 6.95 3.52
CA MET A 24 9.58 7.79 3.98
C MET A 24 9.20 9.26 3.87
N THR A 25 8.53 9.67 2.80
CA THR A 25 8.12 11.08 2.60
C THR A 25 7.00 11.56 3.53
N TRP A 26 6.42 10.71 4.38
CA TRP A 26 5.31 11.07 5.26
C TRP A 26 5.83 11.42 6.65
N ALA A 27 5.23 12.40 7.32
CA ALA A 27 5.53 12.75 8.70
C ALA A 27 4.25 13.03 9.48
N LEU A 28 4.22 12.60 10.75
CA LEU A 28 3.21 13.01 11.71
C LEU A 28 3.61 14.38 12.25
N ILE A 29 2.70 15.35 12.21
CA ILE A 29 2.89 16.67 12.81
C ILE A 29 2.50 16.58 14.29
N PRO A 30 3.45 16.73 15.22
CA PRO A 30 3.14 16.71 16.64
C PRO A 30 2.21 17.85 17.03
N GLU A 31 1.43 17.64 18.08
CA GLU A 31 0.57 18.67 18.63
C GLU A 31 1.39 19.91 19.03
N GLY A 32 0.91 21.09 18.66
CA GLY A 32 1.60 22.36 18.91
C GLY A 32 2.73 22.71 17.92
N LYS A 33 3.26 21.75 17.15
CA LYS A 33 4.23 22.06 16.07
C LYS A 33 3.50 22.58 14.83
N ARG A 34 4.19 23.46 14.08
CA ARG A 34 3.71 24.01 12.80
C ARG A 34 4.82 23.89 11.78
N LEU A 35 4.45 23.57 10.54
CA LEU A 35 5.37 23.61 9.41
C LEU A 35 5.75 25.05 9.10
N VAL A 36 7.02 25.27 8.75
CA VAL A 36 7.53 26.57 8.28
C VAL A 36 6.86 26.95 6.96
N ASP A 37 6.68 25.97 6.07
CA ASP A 37 5.95 26.11 4.81
C ASP A 37 4.83 25.06 4.69
N PRO A 38 3.59 25.38 5.12
CA PRO A 38 2.44 24.48 5.00
C PRO A 38 1.95 24.24 3.57
N ASP A 39 2.35 25.07 2.61
CA ASP A 39 1.91 24.98 1.21
C ASP A 39 2.84 24.09 0.37
N ALA A 40 4.08 23.87 0.84
CA ALA A 40 5.04 22.91 0.28
C ALA A 40 4.65 21.43 0.47
N VAL A 41 3.60 21.12 1.23
CA VAL A 41 3.20 19.74 1.55
C VAL A 41 1.85 19.33 0.97
N ILE A 42 1.60 18.03 0.97
CA ILE A 42 0.29 17.41 0.77
C ILE A 42 -0.19 16.90 2.12
N TRP A 43 -1.35 17.36 2.57
CA TRP A 43 -1.98 16.89 3.80
C TRP A 43 -2.77 15.61 3.55
N LEU A 44 -2.36 14.50 4.17
CA LEU A 44 -2.94 13.16 4.00
C LEU A 44 -4.12 12.87 4.92
N SER A 45 -4.19 13.56 6.05
CA SER A 45 -5.28 13.47 7.03
C SER A 45 -5.78 14.87 7.39
N ASP A 46 -6.62 15.00 8.43
CA ASP A 46 -7.08 16.27 9.00
C ASP A 46 -5.92 17.04 9.68
N LYS A 47 -4.86 17.31 8.90
CA LYS A 47 -3.63 18.03 9.23
C LYS A 47 -2.68 17.39 10.25
N ARG A 48 -2.84 16.09 10.50
CA ARG A 48 -1.87 15.36 11.35
C ARG A 48 -0.76 14.74 10.53
N ILE A 49 -1.00 14.38 9.27
CA ILE A 49 0.03 13.78 8.42
C ILE A 49 0.23 14.58 7.15
N ALA A 50 1.49 14.86 6.87
CA ALA A 50 1.94 15.56 5.67
C ALA A 50 2.89 14.68 4.86
N SER A 51 2.86 14.85 3.53
CA SER A 51 3.87 14.33 2.60
C SER A 51 4.55 15.49 1.88
N THR A 52 5.85 15.38 1.63
CA THR A 52 6.49 16.25 0.64
C THR A 52 5.97 15.90 -0.76
N ARG A 53 5.86 16.90 -1.63
CA ARG A 53 5.45 16.70 -3.04
C ARG A 53 6.56 16.06 -3.86
N ASP A 54 7.80 16.44 -3.56
CA ASP A 54 8.98 16.06 -4.31
C ASP A 54 10.15 15.86 -3.35
N PHE A 55 11.21 15.17 -3.78
CA PHE A 55 12.52 15.09 -3.10
C PHE A 55 13.27 16.44 -3.08
N GLY A 56 12.53 17.55 -3.00
CA GLY A 56 13.10 18.88 -2.84
C GLY A 56 13.83 19.02 -1.50
N PRO A 57 14.52 20.16 -1.28
CA PRO A 57 15.36 20.38 -0.11
C PRO A 57 14.58 20.44 1.21
N TYR A 58 13.25 20.53 1.16
CA TYR A 58 12.42 20.54 2.35
C TYR A 58 12.23 19.12 2.89
N ASN A 59 13.19 18.68 3.69
CA ASN A 59 13.07 17.44 4.44
C ASN A 59 12.12 17.64 5.63
N LEU A 60 10.93 17.05 5.56
CA LEU A 60 9.93 17.13 6.62
C LEU A 60 10.45 16.64 7.97
N TRP A 61 11.33 15.63 7.96
CA TRP A 61 11.83 15.00 9.19
C TRP A 61 12.74 15.95 9.94
N ASP A 62 13.65 16.62 9.21
CA ASP A 62 14.59 17.59 9.78
C ASP A 62 13.85 18.84 10.27
N ALA A 63 12.85 19.30 9.52
CA ALA A 63 12.05 20.46 9.89
C ALA A 63 11.19 20.23 11.14
N LEU A 64 10.77 18.98 11.38
CA LEU A 64 9.93 18.60 12.51
C LEU A 64 10.71 18.00 13.67
N ASP A 65 11.94 17.56 13.46
CA ASP A 65 12.67 16.67 14.37
C ASP A 65 11.83 15.42 14.71
N GLU A 66 11.25 14.79 13.68
CA GLU A 66 10.39 13.61 13.81
C GLU A 66 10.76 12.55 12.76
N PRO A 67 10.70 11.25 13.08
CA PRO A 67 10.97 10.21 12.11
C PRO A 67 9.85 10.13 11.05
N PRO A 68 10.13 9.49 9.90
CA PRO A 68 9.11 9.17 8.91
C PRO A 68 7.94 8.41 9.52
N PHE A 69 6.74 8.70 9.04
CA PHE A 69 5.53 7.98 9.41
C PHE A 69 5.48 6.62 8.71
N ILE A 70 6.03 5.61 9.38
CA ILE A 70 6.06 4.21 8.95
C ILE A 70 5.26 3.34 9.92
N VAL A 71 4.37 2.52 9.36
CA VAL A 71 3.55 1.57 10.11
C VAL A 71 4.24 0.22 10.10
N ARG A 72 4.85 -0.15 11.23
CA ARG A 72 5.53 -1.43 11.40
C ARG A 72 4.58 -2.61 11.17
N PRO A 73 5.01 -3.70 10.49
CA PRO A 73 4.23 -4.93 10.36
C PRO A 73 4.29 -5.72 11.67
N ILE A 74 3.55 -5.29 12.69
CA ILE A 74 3.48 -5.98 13.99
C ILE A 74 2.04 -6.37 14.32
N LEU A 75 1.88 -7.52 14.99
CA LEU A 75 0.63 -7.97 15.59
C LEU A 75 0.16 -6.94 16.64
N GLY A 76 -1.12 -6.56 16.57
CA GLY A 76 -1.70 -5.64 17.54
C GLY A 76 -1.36 -4.17 17.27
N LYS A 77 -1.32 -3.74 16.00
CA LYS A 77 -1.41 -2.32 15.66
C LYS A 77 -2.59 -1.75 16.46
N GLN A 78 -2.28 -0.99 17.51
CA GLN A 78 -3.22 -0.09 18.19
C GLN A 78 -4.08 0.55 17.10
N PRO A 79 -5.42 0.54 17.26
CA PRO A 79 -6.40 0.71 16.19
C PRO A 79 -5.91 1.80 15.26
N LEU A 80 -5.45 1.38 14.07
CA LEU A 80 -4.87 2.19 12.99
C LEU A 80 -4.54 3.60 13.46
N ALA A 81 -3.30 3.80 13.96
CA ALA A 81 -2.82 4.97 14.70
C ALA A 81 -3.34 6.34 14.21
N GLU A 82 -3.72 6.43 12.93
CA GLU A 82 -4.46 7.54 12.38
C GLU A 82 -5.63 7.05 11.48
N PRO A 83 -6.85 7.62 11.60
CA PRO A 83 -8.04 7.17 10.86
C PRO A 83 -7.90 7.10 9.33
N PHE A 84 -7.00 7.90 8.74
CA PHE A 84 -6.78 7.85 7.28
C PHE A 84 -6.17 6.52 6.82
N LEU A 85 -5.40 5.82 7.68
CA LEU A 85 -4.88 4.49 7.36
C LEU A 85 -6.03 3.48 7.27
N THR A 86 -7.03 3.58 8.15
CA THR A 86 -8.22 2.72 8.09
C THR A 86 -8.88 2.84 6.73
N ASN A 87 -9.04 4.07 6.24
CA ASN A 87 -9.64 4.33 4.94
C ASN A 87 -8.77 3.76 3.80
N LEU A 88 -7.45 3.94 3.85
CA LEU A 88 -6.52 3.38 2.87
C LEU A 88 -6.57 1.85 2.82
N TRP A 89 -6.59 1.19 3.98
CA TRP A 89 -6.69 -0.26 4.07
C TRP A 89 -8.04 -0.77 3.57
N GLN A 90 -9.13 -0.08 3.89
CA GLN A 90 -10.47 -0.40 3.38
C GLN A 90 -10.54 -0.25 1.86
N GLU A 91 -9.89 0.77 1.30
CA GLU A 91 -9.83 0.99 -0.14
C GLU A 91 -9.03 -0.09 -0.87
N ALA A 92 -7.91 -0.53 -0.29
CA ALA A 92 -7.16 -1.67 -0.82
C ALA A 92 -7.98 -2.96 -0.75
N PHE A 93 -8.73 -3.18 0.34
CA PHE A 93 -9.65 -4.31 0.45
C PHE A 93 -10.71 -4.28 -0.67
N ASN A 94 -11.38 -3.14 -0.85
CA ASN A 94 -12.41 -3.00 -1.88
C ASN A 94 -11.83 -3.23 -3.28
N ALA A 95 -10.64 -2.68 -3.57
CA ALA A 95 -9.97 -2.86 -4.85
C ALA A 95 -9.68 -4.33 -5.15
N LEU A 96 -9.23 -5.11 -4.15
CA LEU A 96 -8.97 -6.54 -4.33
C LEU A 96 -10.25 -7.38 -4.47
N VAL A 97 -11.32 -7.01 -3.77
CA VAL A 97 -12.62 -7.67 -3.91
C VAL A 97 -13.21 -7.45 -5.29
N GLU A 98 -13.06 -6.25 -5.85
CA GLU A 98 -13.60 -5.90 -7.18
C GLU A 98 -12.70 -6.37 -8.33
N ALA A 99 -11.41 -6.64 -8.06
CA ALA A 99 -10.44 -7.04 -9.06
C ALA A 99 -10.87 -8.28 -9.87
N GLU A 100 -10.68 -8.21 -11.18
CA GLU A 100 -10.76 -9.36 -12.08
C GLU A 100 -9.43 -10.13 -12.15
N SER A 101 -8.35 -9.44 -11.77
CA SER A 101 -7.03 -10.01 -11.72
C SER A 101 -6.11 -9.30 -10.74
N VAL A 102 -5.19 -10.06 -10.14
CA VAL A 102 -4.22 -9.58 -9.15
C VAL A 102 -2.83 -10.04 -9.54
N THR A 103 -1.88 -9.11 -9.55
CA THR A 103 -0.46 -9.40 -9.75
C THR A 103 0.29 -9.05 -8.47
N VAL A 104 1.00 -10.00 -7.90
CA VAL A 104 1.84 -9.82 -6.71
C VAL A 104 3.30 -9.90 -7.15
N VAL A 105 4.08 -8.87 -6.85
CA VAL A 105 5.47 -8.74 -7.31
C VAL A 105 6.39 -8.52 -6.12
N GLY A 106 7.40 -9.39 -5.95
CA GLY A 106 8.44 -9.25 -4.93
C GLY A 106 7.94 -9.19 -3.49
N TYR A 107 6.79 -9.78 -3.20
CA TYR A 107 6.21 -9.81 -1.86
C TYR A 107 6.45 -11.17 -1.22
N SER A 108 7.28 -11.18 -0.16
CA SER A 108 7.72 -12.41 0.48
C SER A 108 6.66 -13.14 1.31
N ALA A 109 5.47 -12.54 1.49
CA ALA A 109 4.39 -13.02 2.36
C ALA A 109 4.87 -13.42 3.76
N PRO A 110 5.49 -12.50 4.50
CA PRO A 110 6.13 -12.82 5.77
C PRO A 110 5.08 -13.11 6.85
N LEU A 111 5.40 -14.00 7.79
CA LEU A 111 4.43 -14.49 8.78
C LEU A 111 3.99 -13.41 9.78
N ASP A 112 4.85 -12.43 10.01
CA ASP A 112 4.70 -11.29 10.93
C ASP A 112 3.92 -10.12 10.33
N ASP A 113 3.50 -10.18 9.06
CA ASP A 113 2.55 -9.24 8.47
C ASP A 113 1.14 -9.85 8.35
N PRO A 114 0.40 -9.99 9.46
CA PRO A 114 -0.93 -10.58 9.45
C PRO A 114 -1.92 -9.73 8.63
N GLN A 115 -1.74 -8.41 8.54
CA GLN A 115 -2.71 -7.54 7.88
C GLN A 115 -2.65 -7.68 6.36
N ALA A 116 -1.45 -7.66 5.77
CA ALA A 116 -1.30 -7.91 4.35
C ALA A 116 -1.72 -9.33 3.99
N ARG A 117 -1.46 -10.32 4.85
CA ARG A 117 -1.95 -11.70 4.67
C ARG A 117 -3.47 -11.80 4.74
N THR A 118 -4.10 -11.15 5.71
CA THR A 118 -5.56 -11.06 5.78
C THR A 118 -6.12 -10.43 4.52
N LEU A 119 -5.50 -9.34 4.04
CA LEU A 119 -5.89 -8.67 2.81
C LEU A 119 -5.82 -9.61 1.59
N LEU A 120 -4.74 -10.38 1.43
CA LEU A 120 -4.64 -11.39 0.35
C LEU A 120 -5.64 -12.53 0.51
N SER A 121 -5.97 -12.94 1.74
CA SER A 121 -6.93 -14.01 1.98
C SER A 121 -8.35 -13.66 1.50
N THR A 122 -8.67 -12.37 1.33
CA THR A 122 -9.96 -11.89 0.80
C THR A 122 -10.20 -12.35 -0.64
N LEU A 123 -9.12 -12.60 -1.39
CA LEU A 123 -9.16 -13.14 -2.75
C LEU A 123 -9.85 -14.52 -2.78
N ASN A 124 -9.82 -15.28 -1.67
CA ASN A 124 -10.53 -16.55 -1.57
C ASN A 124 -12.04 -16.40 -1.61
N VAL A 125 -12.55 -15.39 -0.90
CA VAL A 125 -13.98 -15.08 -0.90
C VAL A 125 -14.40 -14.72 -2.32
N ARG A 126 -13.56 -13.93 -3.01
CA ARG A 126 -13.82 -13.52 -4.39
C ARG A 126 -13.77 -14.66 -5.39
N ALA A 127 -12.73 -15.50 -5.32
CA ALA A 127 -12.52 -16.62 -6.22
C ALA A 127 -13.67 -17.65 -6.20
N ARG A 128 -14.35 -17.77 -5.05
CA ARG A 128 -15.57 -18.60 -4.94
C ARG A 128 -16.76 -18.04 -5.70
N LEU A 129 -16.82 -16.72 -5.88
CA LEU A 129 -17.93 -16.03 -6.53
C LEU A 129 -17.71 -15.84 -8.03
N ARG A 130 -16.46 -15.58 -8.45
CA ARG A 130 -16.06 -15.46 -9.86
C ARG A 130 -14.61 -15.89 -10.04
N ARG A 131 -14.27 -16.32 -11.26
CA ARG A 131 -12.90 -16.63 -11.67
C ARG A 131 -12.01 -15.39 -11.54
N LEU A 132 -10.95 -15.50 -10.74
CA LEU A 132 -9.93 -14.47 -10.52
C LEU A 132 -8.61 -14.96 -11.13
N ARG A 133 -7.94 -14.12 -11.91
CA ARG A 133 -6.57 -14.40 -12.37
C ARG A 133 -5.56 -13.89 -11.37
N TYR A 134 -4.59 -14.72 -10.98
CA TYR A 134 -3.56 -14.35 -10.02
C TYR A 134 -2.17 -14.67 -10.56
N TRP A 135 -1.30 -13.67 -10.57
CA TRP A 135 0.09 -13.80 -10.96
C TRP A 135 1.00 -13.52 -9.77
N LEU A 136 2.00 -14.38 -9.58
CA LEU A 136 3.08 -14.15 -8.62
C LEU A 136 4.40 -14.01 -9.38
N ILE A 137 5.06 -12.88 -9.21
CA ILE A 137 6.37 -12.60 -9.78
C ILE A 137 7.35 -12.51 -8.62
N ASP A 138 8.07 -13.60 -8.36
CA ASP A 138 9.06 -13.67 -7.28
C ASP A 138 10.18 -14.66 -7.62
N PRO A 139 11.46 -14.28 -7.45
CA PRO A 139 12.58 -15.17 -7.72
C PRO A 139 12.70 -16.36 -6.76
N ASP A 140 12.13 -16.28 -5.56
CA ASP A 140 12.19 -17.36 -4.57
C ASP A 140 10.94 -18.26 -4.68
N PRO A 141 11.09 -19.53 -5.12
CA PRO A 141 9.97 -20.46 -5.23
C PRO A 141 9.32 -20.79 -3.88
N SER A 142 10.00 -20.58 -2.76
CA SER A 142 9.41 -20.77 -1.42
C SER A 142 8.31 -19.73 -1.12
N VAL A 143 8.35 -18.56 -1.77
CA VAL A 143 7.33 -17.51 -1.66
C VAL A 143 6.01 -18.00 -2.22
N ALA A 144 6.04 -18.73 -3.35
CA ALA A 144 4.85 -19.30 -3.96
C ALA A 144 4.06 -20.14 -2.96
N ALA A 145 4.71 -21.07 -2.26
CA ALA A 145 4.06 -21.90 -1.25
C ALA A 145 3.37 -21.05 -0.16
N ARG A 146 4.02 -19.99 0.32
CA ARG A 146 3.44 -19.09 1.33
C ARG A 146 2.23 -18.34 0.79
N CYS A 147 2.32 -17.76 -0.40
CA CYS A 147 1.21 -17.08 -1.06
C CYS A 147 0.04 -18.05 -1.34
N PHE A 148 0.34 -19.27 -1.80
CA PHE A 148 -0.64 -20.31 -2.11
C PHE A 148 -1.46 -20.75 -0.91
N THR A 149 -0.87 -20.86 0.28
CA THR A 149 -1.66 -21.15 1.49
C THR A 149 -2.72 -20.08 1.77
N GLN A 150 -2.58 -18.89 1.18
CA GLN A 150 -3.51 -17.78 1.35
C GLN A 150 -4.51 -17.67 0.19
N VAL A 151 -4.36 -18.43 -0.91
CA VAL A 151 -5.21 -18.33 -2.11
C VAL A 151 -5.90 -19.65 -2.48
N SER A 152 -7.14 -19.57 -2.96
CA SER A 152 -8.03 -20.69 -3.25
C SER A 152 -7.59 -21.46 -4.50
N PRO A 153 -7.81 -22.79 -4.57
CA PRO A 153 -7.58 -23.56 -5.80
C PRO A 153 -8.41 -23.10 -7.00
N ALA A 154 -9.46 -22.30 -6.78
CA ALA A 154 -10.30 -21.73 -7.84
C ALA A 154 -9.65 -20.55 -8.59
N ILE A 155 -8.40 -20.24 -8.30
CA ILE A 155 -7.64 -19.14 -8.86
C ILE A 155 -6.70 -19.67 -9.94
N ASP A 156 -6.72 -19.04 -11.11
CA ASP A 156 -5.72 -19.32 -12.14
C ASP A 156 -4.39 -18.73 -11.68
N TYR A 157 -3.39 -19.60 -11.50
CA TYR A 157 -2.08 -19.21 -11.01
C TYR A 157 -1.01 -19.32 -12.09
N SER A 158 -0.14 -18.31 -12.14
CA SER A 158 1.12 -18.36 -12.86
C SER A 158 2.23 -17.77 -12.00
N GLN A 159 3.37 -18.45 -11.97
CA GLN A 159 4.61 -17.95 -11.41
C GLN A 159 5.53 -17.50 -12.53
N ASP A 160 6.10 -16.32 -12.39
CA ASP A 160 7.11 -15.81 -13.30
C ASP A 160 8.32 -15.26 -12.54
N TYR A 161 9.42 -15.09 -13.26
CA TYR A 161 10.67 -14.56 -12.78
C TYR A 161 11.00 -13.30 -13.57
N PHE A 162 11.66 -12.33 -12.95
CA PHE A 162 12.25 -11.23 -13.71
C PHE A 162 13.37 -11.79 -14.60
N SER A 163 13.03 -12.18 -15.82
CA SER A 163 13.99 -12.46 -16.87
C SER A 163 14.17 -11.20 -17.72
N THR A 164 15.41 -10.87 -18.05
CA THR A 164 15.73 -9.78 -18.98
C THR A 164 15.21 -10.05 -20.39
N GLU A 165 14.77 -11.28 -20.69
CA GLU A 165 14.28 -11.71 -22.01
C GLU A 165 12.86 -11.18 -22.34
N HIS A 166 12.13 -10.67 -21.35
CA HIS A 166 10.76 -10.16 -21.52
C HIS A 166 10.64 -8.63 -21.44
N ILE A 167 11.77 -7.90 -21.38
CA ILE A 167 11.74 -6.44 -21.52
C ILE A 167 11.60 -6.15 -23.03
N PRO A 168 10.44 -5.67 -23.52
CA PRO A 168 10.34 -5.25 -24.91
C PRO A 168 11.45 -4.23 -25.17
N SER A 169 12.23 -4.47 -26.23
CA SER A 169 13.25 -3.51 -26.65
C SER A 169 12.56 -2.15 -26.86
N PRO A 170 13.19 -1.04 -26.39
CA PRO A 170 12.60 0.28 -26.46
C PRO A 170 12.22 0.71 -27.87
#